data_AF-A0A359E7J8-F1
#
_entry.id   AF-A0A359E7J8-F1
#
_cell.length_a   1.000
_cell.length_b   1.000
_cell.length_c   1.000
_cell.angle_alpha   90.00
_cell.angle_beta   90.00
_cell.angle_gamma   90.00
#
_symmetry.space_group_name_H-M   'P 1'
#
loop_
_entity.id
_entity.type
_entity.pdbx_description
1 polymer ?
#
loop_
_entity_poly.entity_id
_entity_poly.type
_entity_poly.pdbx_seq_one_letter_code
_entity_poly.pdbx_strand_id
1 'polypeptide(L)'
;MKTLKSLLIITLLFSFSSCTIYDNDVEGDVDLVYSSTIVISENDFDPEDEFISVAEYGWDNLDEEMVDYGLVLGYIRFEGTTAWHALPYSVPFDDDLVNLRYLFDINNFSLVLEGEVANNNRSNAELFNGDVLRVIAIPPSEVIRTKGIDYRNYEQVVELYNIE
;
A
#
# COMPACT_ATOMS: atom_id res chain seq x y z
N MET A 1 -48.62 -39.45 25.48
CA MET A 1 -47.48 -39.37 26.44
C MET A 1 -46.27 -40.08 25.86
N LYS A 2 -45.07 -39.54 26.12
CA LYS A 2 -43.71 -39.88 25.61
C LYS A 2 -43.24 -38.92 24.49
N THR A 3 -42.87 -37.68 24.83
CA THR A 3 -41.50 -37.18 25.14
C THR A 3 -40.54 -37.31 23.95
N LEU A 4 -40.38 -36.27 23.14
CA LEU A 4 -39.35 -35.21 23.25
C LEU A 4 -37.91 -35.76 23.09
N LYS A 5 -37.27 -35.43 21.97
CA LYS A 5 -35.87 -34.96 21.92
C LYS A 5 -35.62 -34.30 20.57
N SER A 6 -35.71 -32.97 20.60
CA SER A 6 -35.28 -32.06 19.55
C SER A 6 -33.78 -32.20 19.34
N LEU A 7 -33.31 -32.40 18.11
CA LEU A 7 -31.90 -32.36 17.76
C LEU A 7 -31.64 -31.00 17.10
N LEU A 8 -31.26 -30.02 17.93
CA LEU A 8 -30.85 -28.69 17.51
C LEU A 8 -29.38 -28.77 17.09
N ILE A 9 -29.11 -28.81 15.78
CA ILE A 9 -27.75 -28.69 15.25
C ILE A 9 -27.46 -27.20 15.16
N ILE A 10 -26.78 -26.66 16.19
CA ILE A 10 -26.15 -25.34 16.14
C ILE A 10 -24.87 -25.51 15.32
N THR A 11 -24.93 -25.20 14.03
CA THR A 11 -23.74 -24.98 13.21
C THR A 11 -23.26 -23.57 13.51
N LEU A 12 -22.31 -23.48 14.45
CA LEU A 12 -21.54 -22.27 14.70
C LEU A 12 -20.63 -22.07 13.47
N LEU A 13 -21.08 -21.26 12.51
CA LEU A 13 -20.22 -20.75 11.45
C LEU A 13 -19.22 -19.80 12.11
N PHE A 14 -18.02 -20.30 12.35
CA PHE A 14 -16.85 -19.48 12.64
C PHE A 14 -16.57 -18.63 11.41
N SER A 15 -17.00 -17.38 11.46
CA SER A 15 -16.48 -16.33 10.60
C SER A 15 -15.02 -16.14 10.97
N PHE A 16 -14.12 -16.77 10.22
CA PHE A 16 -12.73 -16.32 10.18
C PHE A 16 -12.73 -14.98 9.45
N SER A 17 -12.96 -13.89 10.20
CA SER A 17 -12.52 -12.58 9.74
C SER A 17 -11.00 -12.68 9.61
N SER A 18 -10.51 -12.74 8.38
CA SER A 18 -9.11 -12.51 8.08
C SER A 18 -8.83 -11.05 8.44
N CYS A 19 -8.47 -10.79 9.69
CA CYS A 19 -7.71 -9.60 10.02
C CYS A 19 -6.32 -9.84 9.45
N THR A 20 -6.05 -9.31 8.27
CA THR A 20 -4.69 -8.95 7.88
C THR A 20 -4.22 -7.93 8.92
N ILE A 21 -3.42 -8.40 9.88
CA ILE A 21 -2.76 -7.53 10.86
C ILE A 21 -1.59 -6.90 10.11
N TYR A 22 -1.71 -5.61 9.80
CA TYR A 22 -0.59 -4.79 9.39
C TYR A 22 0.26 -4.53 10.63
N ASP A 23 1.53 -4.96 10.58
CA ASP A 23 2.49 -4.74 11.67
C ASP A 23 2.95 -3.29 11.59
N ASN A 24 2.29 -2.42 12.35
CA ASN A 24 2.60 -1.00 12.45
C ASN A 24 3.52 -0.81 13.68
N ASP A 25 4.82 -1.05 13.52
CA ASP A 25 5.79 -0.62 14.53
C ASP A 25 5.82 0.93 14.53
N VAL A 26 5.44 1.53 15.66
CA VAL A 26 5.37 2.98 15.87
C VAL A 26 6.41 3.38 16.91
N GLU A 27 7.38 4.22 16.53
CA GLU A 27 8.34 4.81 17.48
C GLU A 27 8.49 6.34 17.24
N GLY A 28 8.11 7.16 18.24
CA GLY A 28 8.74 8.48 18.54
C GLY A 28 7.95 9.80 18.36
N ASP A 29 7.36 10.36 19.43
CA ASP A 29 6.63 11.65 19.51
C ASP A 29 7.41 12.94 19.09
N VAL A 30 6.64 13.99 18.75
CA VAL A 30 6.91 15.31 18.11
C VAL A 30 6.81 15.30 16.57
N ASP A 31 5.70 15.82 16.03
CA ASP A 31 5.38 15.94 14.59
C ASP A 31 5.90 14.77 13.75
N LEU A 32 5.31 13.61 14.03
CA LEU A 32 5.73 12.31 13.50
C LEU A 32 5.60 12.22 11.98
N VAL A 33 6.73 11.94 11.32
CA VAL A 33 6.72 11.33 9.99
C VAL A 33 6.37 9.86 10.14
N TYR A 34 5.29 9.43 9.49
CA TYR A 34 4.84 8.05 9.54
C TYR A 34 5.38 7.28 8.33
N SER A 35 5.72 6.01 8.53
CA SER A 35 6.05 5.12 7.43
C SER A 35 5.42 3.74 7.62
N SER A 36 5.11 3.09 6.50
CA SER A 36 4.66 1.69 6.47
C SER A 36 5.40 0.93 5.38
N THR A 37 5.69 -0.34 5.64
CA THR A 37 6.31 -1.26 4.69
C THR A 37 5.36 -2.42 4.43
N ILE A 38 5.06 -2.66 3.17
CA ILE A 38 4.06 -3.64 2.74
C ILE A 38 4.72 -4.55 1.71
N VAL A 39 4.59 -5.87 1.90
CA VAL A 39 4.95 -6.84 0.87
C VAL A 39 3.74 -7.03 -0.01
N ILE A 40 3.88 -6.72 -1.30
CA ILE A 40 2.81 -6.80 -2.29
C ILE A 40 2.52 -8.27 -2.59
N SER A 41 1.24 -8.65 -2.60
CA SER A 41 0.78 -9.93 -3.11
C SER A 41 -0.12 -9.73 -4.34
N GLU A 42 -0.05 -10.65 -5.30
CA GLU A 42 -0.92 -10.62 -6.49
C GLU A 42 -2.41 -10.60 -6.15
N ASN A 43 -2.78 -11.17 -4.99
CA ASN A 43 -4.16 -11.30 -4.52
C ASN A 43 -4.64 -10.05 -3.78
N ASP A 44 -3.77 -9.04 -3.61
CA ASP A 44 -4.14 -7.76 -2.99
C ASP A 44 -4.91 -6.87 -3.97
N PHE A 45 -4.80 -7.13 -5.27
CA PHE A 45 -5.36 -6.29 -6.31
C PHE A 45 -6.75 -6.75 -6.76
N ASP A 46 -7.72 -5.86 -6.58
CA ASP A 46 -9.06 -6.00 -7.14
C ASP A 46 -9.14 -5.28 -8.50
N PRO A 47 -9.60 -5.97 -9.57
CA PRO A 47 -9.85 -5.33 -10.86
C PRO A 47 -11.00 -4.32 -10.78
N GLU A 48 -10.72 -3.05 -11.10
CA GLU A 48 -11.73 -1.99 -11.20
C GLU A 48 -12.32 -1.89 -12.61
N ASP A 49 -11.47 -2.05 -13.63
CA ASP A 49 -11.88 -2.17 -15.03
C ASP A 49 -10.96 -3.11 -15.82
N GLU A 50 -11.01 -3.06 -17.15
CA GLU A 50 -10.23 -3.96 -18.00
C GLU A 50 -8.72 -3.62 -18.05
N PHE A 51 -8.30 -2.44 -17.61
CA PHE A 51 -6.91 -1.98 -17.61
C PHE A 51 -6.36 -1.69 -16.21
N ILE A 52 -7.26 -1.43 -15.25
CA ILE A 52 -6.94 -0.93 -13.92
C ILE A 52 -7.26 -1.98 -12.87
N SER A 53 -6.28 -2.22 -11.98
CA SER A 53 -6.48 -2.94 -10.73
C SER A 53 -5.93 -2.15 -9.56
N VAL A 54 -6.54 -2.28 -8.40
CA VAL A 54 -6.22 -1.49 -7.21
C VAL A 54 -6.01 -2.41 -6.02
N ALA A 55 -4.92 -2.21 -5.29
CA ALA A 55 -4.71 -2.78 -3.97
C ALA A 55 -4.88 -1.68 -2.92
N GLU A 56 -5.83 -1.86 -2.00
CA GLU A 56 -6.10 -0.91 -0.93
C GLU A 56 -5.40 -1.33 0.37
N TYR A 57 -4.65 -0.39 0.94
CA TYR A 57 -3.93 -0.57 2.19
C TYR A 57 -4.46 0.45 3.20
N GLY A 58 -5.26 -0.04 4.15
CA GLY A 58 -5.73 0.77 5.26
C GLY A 58 -4.56 1.31 6.08
N TRP A 59 -4.55 2.62 6.32
CA TRP A 59 -3.45 3.30 6.99
C TRP A 59 -3.94 4.49 7.82
N ASP A 60 -4.26 4.23 9.08
CA ASP A 60 -4.88 5.16 10.04
C ASP A 60 -4.03 6.43 10.35
N ASN A 61 -2.79 6.48 9.88
CA ASN A 61 -1.86 7.59 10.06
C ASN A 61 -2.08 8.73 9.06
N LEU A 62 -2.92 8.53 8.03
CA LEU A 62 -3.34 9.57 7.09
C LEU A 62 -4.59 10.27 7.62
N ASP A 63 -4.39 11.36 8.37
CA ASP A 63 -5.46 12.26 8.79
C ASP A 63 -5.73 13.37 7.76
N GLU A 64 -6.76 14.19 8.02
CA GLU A 64 -7.17 15.30 7.13
C GLU A 64 -6.03 16.33 6.94
N GLU A 65 -5.27 16.63 7.99
CA GLU A 65 -4.16 17.60 7.90
C GLU A 65 -3.02 17.08 7.01
N MET A 66 -2.70 15.79 7.13
CA MET A 66 -1.71 15.11 6.31
C MET A 66 -2.11 15.08 4.83
N VAL A 67 -3.36 14.73 4.54
CA VAL A 67 -3.88 14.61 3.17
C VAL A 67 -3.98 15.98 2.50
N ASP A 68 -4.46 17.00 3.20
CA ASP A 68 -4.69 18.32 2.61
C ASP A 68 -3.42 19.17 2.48
N TYR A 69 -2.49 19.06 3.43
CA TYR A 69 -1.38 20.01 3.56
C TYR A 69 0.00 19.36 3.70
N GLY A 70 0.06 18.03 3.92
CA GLY A 70 1.29 17.27 4.09
C GLY A 70 1.89 16.77 2.77
N LEU A 71 2.74 15.76 2.88
CA LEU A 71 3.26 15.01 1.74
C LEU A 71 3.09 13.52 1.99
N VAL A 72 2.50 12.81 1.03
CA VAL A 72 2.43 11.35 0.99
C VAL A 72 3.28 10.84 -0.17
N LEU A 73 4.22 9.97 0.12
CA LEU A 73 5.21 9.44 -0.82
C LEU A 73 5.10 7.91 -0.88
N GLY A 74 5.12 7.36 -2.10
CA GLY A 74 5.20 5.93 -2.34
C GLY A 74 6.51 5.54 -3.00
N TYR A 75 7.14 4.47 -2.53
CA TYR A 75 8.34 3.88 -3.12
C TYR A 75 8.16 2.38 -3.27
N ILE A 76 8.73 1.81 -4.32
CA ILE A 76 8.73 0.37 -4.55
C ILE A 76 10.17 -0.15 -4.66
N ARG A 77 10.41 -1.33 -4.11
CA ARG A 77 11.62 -2.12 -4.31
C ARG A 77 11.24 -3.48 -4.87
N PHE A 78 11.75 -3.77 -6.06
CA PHE A 78 11.49 -5.03 -6.74
C PHE A 78 12.16 -6.22 -6.03
N GLU A 79 11.50 -7.37 -6.01
CA GLU A 79 12.03 -8.61 -5.45
C GLU A 79 13.43 -8.91 -6.03
N GLY A 80 14.37 -9.28 -5.15
CA GLY A 80 15.75 -9.58 -5.54
C GLY A 80 16.61 -8.36 -5.85
N THR A 81 16.08 -7.14 -5.74
CA THR A 81 16.83 -5.89 -5.90
C THR A 81 17.07 -5.19 -4.56
N THR A 82 17.96 -4.20 -4.56
CA THR A 82 18.26 -3.36 -3.37
C THR A 82 17.85 -1.91 -3.56
N ALA A 83 17.49 -1.50 -4.78
CA ALA A 83 17.21 -0.11 -5.11
C ALA A 83 15.72 0.20 -4.89
N TRP A 84 15.47 1.34 -4.26
CA TRP A 84 14.13 1.90 -4.15
C TRP A 84 13.83 2.85 -5.30
N HIS A 85 12.62 2.75 -5.82
CA HIS A 85 12.11 3.56 -6.92
C HIS A 85 10.92 4.37 -6.43
N ALA A 86 10.94 5.68 -6.63
CA ALA A 86 9.78 6.53 -6.34
C ALA A 86 8.64 6.22 -7.31
N LEU A 87 7.42 6.20 -6.80
CA LEU A 87 6.20 6.12 -7.59
C LEU A 87 5.76 7.53 -8.05
N PRO A 88 5.11 7.65 -9.22
CA PRO A 88 4.74 6.59 -10.15
C PRO A 88 5.96 6.01 -10.91
N TYR A 89 5.85 4.74 -11.30
CA TYR A 89 6.90 4.01 -12.01
C TYR A 89 6.31 3.16 -13.12
N SER A 90 7.01 3.01 -14.24
CA SER A 90 6.56 2.22 -15.38
C SER A 90 7.50 1.03 -15.59
N VAL A 91 6.93 -0.16 -15.75
CA VAL A 91 7.68 -1.40 -15.99
C VAL A 91 7.30 -1.95 -17.36
N PRO A 92 8.29 -2.26 -18.22
CA PRO A 92 8.04 -3.02 -19.44
C PRO A 92 7.51 -4.41 -19.10
N PHE A 93 6.44 -4.83 -19.76
CA PHE A 93 5.86 -6.15 -19.60
C PHE A 93 5.57 -6.72 -20.98
N ASP A 94 6.29 -7.79 -21.35
CA ASP A 94 6.33 -8.33 -22.71
C ASP A 94 6.62 -7.23 -23.76
N ASP A 95 5.65 -6.95 -24.65
CA ASP A 95 5.72 -5.92 -25.69
C ASP A 95 4.95 -4.63 -25.32
N ASP A 96 4.49 -4.52 -24.07
CA ASP A 96 3.59 -3.49 -23.55
C ASP A 96 4.15 -2.81 -22.27
N LEU A 97 3.37 -1.91 -21.67
CA LEU A 97 3.71 -1.19 -20.45
C LEU A 97 2.70 -1.45 -19.31
N VAL A 98 3.22 -1.58 -18.09
CA VAL A 98 2.42 -1.52 -16.86
C VAL A 98 2.90 -0.35 -16.02
N ASN A 99 1.98 0.53 -15.62
CA ASN A 99 2.26 1.67 -14.77
C ASN A 99 1.79 1.39 -13.34
N LEU A 100 2.69 1.61 -12.37
CA LEU A 100 2.31 1.73 -10.97
C LEU A 100 2.19 3.20 -10.62
N ARG A 101 1.09 3.55 -9.97
CA ARG A 101 0.87 4.84 -9.32
C ARG A 101 0.17 4.61 -8.01
N TYR A 102 0.04 5.64 -7.19
CA TYR A 102 -0.72 5.55 -5.96
C TYR A 102 -1.78 6.64 -5.87
N LEU A 103 -2.80 6.34 -5.08
CA LEU A 103 -3.82 7.26 -4.61
C LEU A 103 -3.81 7.20 -3.08
N PHE A 104 -4.21 8.28 -2.43
CA PHE A 104 -4.33 8.30 -0.98
C PHE A 104 -5.51 9.18 -0.59
N ASP A 105 -6.13 8.82 0.52
CA ASP A 105 -7.19 9.55 1.19
C ASP A 105 -7.07 9.29 2.70
N ILE A 106 -7.94 9.90 3.49
CA ILE A 106 -7.98 9.71 4.94
C ILE A 106 -8.09 8.21 5.25
N ASN A 107 -7.18 7.73 6.09
CA ASN A 107 -7.02 6.34 6.51
C ASN A 107 -6.72 5.31 5.40
N ASN A 108 -6.36 5.74 4.18
CA ASN A 108 -6.18 4.80 3.08
C ASN A 108 -5.07 5.21 2.11
N PHE A 109 -4.26 4.22 1.73
CA PHE A 109 -3.32 4.32 0.63
C PHE A 109 -3.60 3.20 -0.36
N SER A 110 -3.78 3.53 -1.63
CA SER A 110 -4.05 2.57 -2.69
C SER A 110 -2.93 2.54 -3.70
N LEU A 111 -2.40 1.35 -4.00
CA LEU A 111 -1.51 1.11 -5.12
C LEU A 111 -2.37 0.76 -6.34
N VAL A 112 -2.14 1.46 -7.45
CA VAL A 112 -2.91 1.31 -8.68
C VAL A 112 -1.99 0.78 -9.78
N LEU A 113 -2.40 -0.33 -10.38
CA LEU A 113 -1.80 -0.90 -11.57
C LEU A 113 -2.64 -0.53 -12.78
N GLU A 114 -2.00 0.03 -13.79
CA GLU A 114 -2.62 0.37 -15.07
C GLU A 114 -1.82 -0.27 -16.19
N GLY A 115 -2.37 -1.33 -16.78
CA GLY A 115 -1.78 -2.06 -17.88
C GLY A 115 -2.31 -1.59 -19.24
N GLU A 116 -1.50 -1.76 -20.28
CA GLU A 116 -1.90 -1.43 -21.66
C GLU A 116 -2.78 -2.54 -22.30
N VAL A 117 -2.71 -3.77 -21.80
CA VAL A 117 -3.47 -4.92 -22.33
C VAL A 117 -4.75 -5.15 -21.53
N ALA A 118 -5.89 -5.00 -22.21
CA ALA A 118 -7.20 -5.20 -21.63
C ALA A 118 -7.42 -6.63 -21.10
N ASN A 119 -8.08 -6.75 -19.96
CA ASN A 119 -8.42 -7.99 -19.25
C ASN A 119 -7.19 -8.81 -18.80
N ASN A 120 -6.01 -8.20 -18.70
CA ASN A 120 -4.78 -8.87 -18.26
C ASN A 120 -4.36 -8.52 -16.81
N ASN A 121 -5.28 -7.96 -16.03
CA ASN A 121 -5.07 -7.50 -14.65
C ASN A 121 -4.33 -8.50 -13.76
N ARG A 122 -4.67 -9.79 -13.87
CA ARG A 122 -4.01 -10.85 -13.08
C ARG A 122 -2.51 -10.94 -13.37
N SER A 123 -2.12 -10.97 -14.64
CA SER A 123 -0.70 -11.04 -15.01
C SER A 123 0.04 -9.74 -14.68
N ASN A 124 -0.65 -8.60 -14.75
CA ASN A 124 -0.10 -7.32 -14.29
C ASN A 124 0.16 -7.33 -12.77
N ALA A 125 -0.73 -7.91 -11.97
CA ALA A 125 -0.55 -8.05 -10.52
C ALA A 125 0.55 -9.07 -10.16
N GLU A 126 0.60 -10.20 -10.88
CA GLU A 126 1.65 -11.22 -10.76
C GLU A 126 3.06 -10.63 -10.95
N LEU A 127 3.22 -9.59 -11.78
CA LEU A 127 4.50 -8.91 -12.03
C LEU A 127 5.12 -8.30 -10.76
N PHE A 128 4.30 -7.89 -9.79
CA PHE A 128 4.74 -7.21 -8.57
C PHE A 128 4.63 -8.08 -7.32
N ASN A 129 4.28 -9.35 -7.48
CA ASN A 129 4.14 -10.26 -6.36
C ASN A 129 5.48 -10.50 -5.66
N GLY A 130 5.55 -10.18 -4.36
CA GLY A 130 6.78 -10.26 -3.56
C GLY A 130 7.59 -8.96 -3.52
N ASP A 131 7.21 -7.94 -4.30
CA ASP A 131 7.81 -6.62 -4.22
C ASP A 131 7.47 -5.93 -2.90
N VAL A 132 8.27 -4.94 -2.53
CA VAL A 132 8.08 -4.19 -1.29
C VAL A 132 7.68 -2.76 -1.59
N LEU A 133 6.51 -2.35 -1.11
CA LEU A 133 6.03 -0.98 -1.09
C LEU A 133 6.44 -0.32 0.23
N ARG A 134 7.02 0.88 0.17
CA ARG A 134 7.16 1.78 1.32
C ARG A 134 6.27 3.00 1.09
N VAL A 135 5.44 3.30 2.08
CA VAL A 135 4.63 4.52 2.12
C VAL A 135 5.17 5.42 3.23
N ILE A 136 5.31 6.72 2.97
CA ILE A 136 5.80 7.72 3.93
C ILE A 136 4.85 8.92 3.92
N ALA A 137 4.43 9.37 5.09
CA ALA A 137 3.55 10.52 5.29
C ALA A 137 4.25 11.54 6.19
N ILE A 138 4.45 12.75 5.66
CA ILE A 138 5.19 13.84 6.29
C ILE A 138 4.21 14.95 6.62
N PRO A 139 4.02 15.29 7.92
CA PRO A 139 3.08 16.32 8.31
C PRO A 139 3.54 17.69 7.80
N PRO A 140 2.62 18.67 7.63
CA PRO A 140 2.94 19.96 7.03
C PRO A 140 4.06 20.72 7.75
N SER A 141 4.18 20.55 9.07
CA SER A 141 5.21 21.17 9.92
C SER A 141 6.62 20.65 9.63
N GLU A 142 6.76 19.40 9.16
CA GLU A 142 8.03 18.72 8.86
C GLU A 142 8.39 18.74 7.37
N VAL A 143 7.54 19.33 6.52
CA VAL A 143 7.85 19.49 5.10
C VAL A 143 8.96 20.54 4.93
N ILE A 144 10.18 20.08 4.64
CA ILE A 144 11.34 20.93 4.41
C ILE A 144 11.30 21.49 2.98
N ARG A 145 11.04 22.80 2.86
CA ARG A 145 10.90 23.51 1.57
C ARG A 145 12.21 24.15 1.07
N THR A 146 13.36 23.73 1.60
CA THR A 146 14.65 24.33 1.24
C THR A 146 15.21 23.73 -0.06
N LYS A 147 16.09 24.47 -0.75
CA LYS A 147 16.77 23.95 -1.95
C LYS A 147 17.71 22.82 -1.55
N GLY A 148 17.49 21.61 -2.07
CA GLY A 148 18.45 20.51 -2.00
C GLY A 148 17.87 19.15 -1.69
N ILE A 149 16.64 19.07 -1.17
CA ILE A 149 15.99 17.77 -0.92
C ILE A 149 15.31 17.29 -2.20
N ASP A 150 15.66 16.08 -2.64
CA ASP A 150 14.95 15.37 -3.70
C ASP A 150 14.06 14.28 -3.09
N TYR A 151 12.77 14.57 -2.91
CA TYR A 151 11.78 13.61 -2.40
C TYR A 151 11.52 12.42 -3.32
N ARG A 152 12.20 12.31 -4.47
CA ARG A 152 12.19 11.08 -5.30
C ARG A 152 13.35 10.16 -4.96
N ASN A 153 14.35 10.65 -4.23
CA ASN A 153 15.47 9.86 -3.76
C ASN A 153 15.13 9.30 -2.38
N TYR A 154 14.72 8.03 -2.35
CA TYR A 154 14.38 7.31 -1.13
C TYR A 154 15.45 7.45 -0.04
N GLU A 155 16.72 7.24 -0.40
CA GLU A 155 17.83 7.28 0.57
C GLU A 155 17.96 8.64 1.25
N GLN A 156 17.76 9.73 0.49
CA GLN A 156 17.77 11.07 1.08
C GLN A 156 16.58 11.30 2.02
N VAL A 157 15.40 10.77 1.68
CA VAL A 157 14.20 10.93 2.51
C VAL A 157 14.34 10.17 3.82
N VAL A 158 14.78 8.91 3.78
CA VAL A 158 14.96 8.12 5.02
C VAL A 158 16.11 8.64 5.88
N GLU A 159 17.19 9.16 5.29
CA GLU A 159 18.27 9.82 6.05
C GLU A 159 17.77 11.12 6.70
N LEU A 160 17.02 11.94 5.96
CA LEU A 160 16.51 13.23 6.45
C LEU A 160 15.56 13.08 7.64
N TYR A 161 14.68 12.08 7.59
CA TYR A 161 13.63 11.85 8.58
C TYR A 161 13.93 10.70 9.55
N ASN A 162 15.13 10.10 9.49
CA ASN A 162 15.57 8.96 10.31
C ASN A 162 14.59 7.77 10.28
N ILE A 163 14.20 7.35 9.08
CA ILE A 163 13.29 6.21 8.87
C ILE A 163 14.11 4.94 8.68
N GLU A 164 13.79 3.87 9.43
CA GLU A 164 14.43 2.55 9.32
C GLU A 164 13.75 1.62 8.30
#